data_AF-A0A9E2JYU8-F1
#
_entry.id   AF-A0A9E2JYU8-F1
#
_cell.length_a   1.000
_cell.length_b   1.000
_cell.length_c   1.000
_cell.angle_alpha   90.00
_cell.angle_beta   90.00
_cell.angle_gamma   90.00
#
_symmetry.space_group_name_H-M   'P 1'
#
loop_
_entity.id
_entity.type
_entity.pdbx_description
1 polymer ?
#
loop_
_entity_poly.entity_id
_entity_poly.type
_entity_poly.pdbx_seq_one_letter_code
_entity_poly.pdbx_strand_id
1 'polypeptide(L)'
;PLALELAYLRDLKGRAIAERSIEEMRRGGTFTEAQAQSWLTQMQALFPDVASGDRLTGIYLPGQGARFAFNGRIVGQIDDPQFARLFFGIWLAPTTSEPEMRLSLLGLAANPSR
;
A
#
# COMPACT_ATOMS: atom_id res chain seq x y z
N PRO A 1 14.22 -6.01 -4.14
CA PRO A 1 12.84 -5.52 -4.41
C PRO A 1 11.87 -6.43 -3.66
N LEU A 2 10.75 -5.88 -3.17
CA LEU A 2 9.72 -6.62 -2.42
C LEU A 2 8.37 -6.34 -3.08
N ALA A 3 7.47 -7.33 -3.12
CA ALA A 3 6.08 -7.12 -3.50
C ALA A 3 5.18 -7.37 -2.28
N LEU A 4 4.21 -6.47 -2.10
CA LEU A 4 3.14 -6.59 -1.12
C LEU A 4 1.82 -6.70 -1.89
N GLU A 5 1.13 -7.82 -1.75
CA GLU A 5 -0.17 -8.05 -2.37
C GLU A 5 -1.27 -8.02 -1.31
N LEU A 6 -2.32 -7.25 -1.57
CA LEU A 6 -3.53 -7.21 -0.76
C LEU A 6 -4.67 -7.85 -1.53
N ALA A 7 -5.23 -8.92 -0.97
CA ALA A 7 -6.46 -9.54 -1.45
C ALA A 7 -7.66 -8.88 -0.75
N TYR A 8 -8.55 -8.25 -1.52
CA TYR A 8 -9.71 -7.58 -0.98
C TYR A 8 -10.84 -8.57 -0.72
N LEU A 9 -11.37 -8.56 0.50
CA LEU A 9 -12.49 -9.43 0.90
C LEU A 9 -13.87 -8.78 0.67
N ARG A 10 -13.89 -7.50 0.32
CA ARG A 10 -15.10 -6.70 0.10
C ARG A 10 -14.84 -5.63 -0.95
N ASP A 11 -15.91 -5.09 -1.47
CA ASP A 11 -15.87 -4.01 -2.44
C ASP A 11 -15.40 -2.70 -1.78
N LEU A 12 -14.47 -1.99 -2.43
CA LEU A 12 -13.97 -0.70 -1.99
C LEU A 12 -13.75 0.23 -3.18
N LYS A 13 -13.99 1.52 -2.97
CA LYS A 13 -13.70 2.55 -3.96
C LYS A 13 -12.21 2.83 -4.01
N GLY A 14 -11.63 2.92 -5.22
CA GLY A 14 -10.20 3.20 -5.41
C GLY A 14 -9.77 4.51 -4.74
N ARG A 15 -10.64 5.51 -4.81
CA ARG A 15 -10.49 6.78 -4.09
C ARG A 15 -10.40 6.60 -2.58
N ALA A 16 -11.24 5.76 -1.98
CA ALA A 16 -11.23 5.51 -0.54
C ALA A 16 -9.95 4.78 -0.11
N ILE A 17 -9.43 3.88 -0.94
CA ILE A 17 -8.13 3.22 -0.72
C ILE A 17 -7.01 4.26 -0.70
N ALA A 18 -7.00 5.20 -1.65
CA ALA A 18 -6.00 6.26 -1.74
C ALA A 18 -6.07 7.22 -0.55
N GLU A 19 -7.26 7.69 -0.16
CA GLU A 19 -7.48 8.57 0.99
C GLU A 19 -7.02 7.89 2.29
N ARG A 20 -7.44 6.64 2.52
CA ARG A 20 -7.01 5.86 3.70
C ARG A 20 -5.50 5.64 3.73
N SER A 21 -4.87 5.43 2.57
CA SER A 21 -3.41 5.27 2.49
C SER A 21 -2.67 6.54 2.93
N ILE A 22 -3.15 7.74 2.56
CA ILE A 22 -2.58 9.01 3.03
C ILE A 22 -2.67 9.13 4.55
N GLU A 23 -3.83 8.81 5.13
CA GLU A 23 -4.02 8.86 6.59
C GLU A 23 -3.03 7.95 7.32
N GLU A 24 -2.85 6.72 6.84
CA GLU A 24 -1.92 5.77 7.46
C GLU A 24 -0.46 6.17 7.26
N MET A 25 -0.10 6.71 6.09
CA MET A 25 1.25 7.25 5.88
C MET A 25 1.57 8.39 6.85
N ARG A 26 0.59 9.22 7.24
CA ARG A 26 0.80 10.30 8.24
C ARG A 26 1.14 9.76 9.62
N ARG A 27 0.75 8.52 9.95
CA ARG A 27 1.16 7.86 11.20
C ARG A 27 2.60 7.35 11.15
N GLY A 28 3.04 6.93 9.96
CA GLY A 28 4.37 6.38 9.72
C GLY A 28 5.47 7.43 9.51
N GLY A 29 5.12 8.69 9.27
CA GLY A 29 6.09 9.77 9.14
C GLY A 29 5.49 11.10 8.71
N THR A 30 6.38 12.08 8.50
CA THR A 30 5.99 13.46 8.16
C THR A 30 6.22 13.74 6.68
N PHE A 31 5.27 14.44 6.07
CA PHE A 31 5.34 14.97 4.71
C PHE A 31 4.47 16.22 4.60
N THR A 32 4.74 17.03 3.59
CA THR A 32 4.00 18.28 3.36
C THR A 32 2.60 18.01 2.81
N GLU A 33 1.69 18.98 2.96
CA GLU A 33 0.36 18.87 2.35
C GLU A 33 0.45 18.79 0.82
N ALA A 34 1.40 19.49 0.20
CA ALA A 34 1.63 19.41 -1.25
C ALA A 34 2.02 17.98 -1.70
N GLN A 35 2.89 17.30 -0.93
CA GLN A 35 3.21 15.89 -1.18
C GLN A 35 1.98 15.00 -0.98
N ALA A 36 1.21 15.23 0.09
CA ALA A 36 -0.02 14.49 0.36
C ALA A 36 -0.99 14.55 -0.84
N GLN A 37 -1.25 15.75 -1.35
CA GLN A 37 -2.14 15.97 -2.49
C GLN A 37 -1.59 15.34 -3.77
N SER A 38 -0.29 15.50 -4.04
CA SER A 38 0.35 14.88 -5.21
C SER A 38 0.25 13.36 -5.19
N TRP A 39 0.55 12.72 -4.05
CA TRP A 39 0.44 11.27 -3.93
C TRP A 39 -1.01 10.79 -3.96
N LEU A 40 -1.95 11.55 -3.38
CA LEU A 40 -3.38 11.25 -3.43
C LEU A 40 -3.88 11.22 -4.88
N THR A 41 -3.56 12.24 -5.68
CA THR A 41 -3.93 12.29 -7.10
C THR A 41 -3.33 11.13 -7.89
N GLN A 42 -2.05 10.82 -7.67
CA GLN A 42 -1.40 9.69 -8.35
C GLN A 42 -2.06 8.36 -7.97
N MET A 43 -2.31 8.11 -6.69
CA MET A 43 -2.99 6.90 -6.24
C MET A 43 -4.41 6.80 -6.80
N GLN A 44 -5.18 7.89 -6.83
CA GLN A 44 -6.53 7.91 -7.42
C GLN A 44 -6.54 7.61 -8.92
N ALA A 45 -5.47 7.96 -9.64
CA ALA A 45 -5.32 7.61 -11.06
C ALA A 45 -4.94 6.13 -11.26
N LEU A 46 -4.24 5.53 -10.30
CA LEU A 46 -3.71 4.17 -10.40
C LEU A 46 -4.60 3.09 -9.78
N PHE A 47 -5.35 3.43 -8.73
CA PHE A 47 -6.13 2.47 -7.95
C PHE A 47 -7.58 2.45 -8.45
N PRO A 48 -8.00 1.39 -9.17
CA PRO A 48 -9.39 1.25 -9.57
C PRO A 48 -10.28 0.94 -8.37
N ASP A 49 -11.60 1.00 -8.60
CA ASP A 49 -12.54 0.34 -7.69
C ASP A 49 -12.25 -1.17 -7.68
N VAL A 50 -12.27 -1.75 -6.47
CA VAL A 50 -11.98 -3.17 -6.25
C VAL A 50 -13.24 -3.87 -5.77
N ALA A 51 -13.44 -5.10 -6.25
CA ALA A 51 -14.47 -6.00 -5.78
C ALA A 51 -13.88 -7.06 -4.82
N SER A 52 -14.74 -7.76 -4.09
CA SER A 52 -14.33 -8.95 -3.35
C SER A 52 -13.65 -9.96 -4.28
N GLY A 53 -12.45 -10.41 -3.89
CA GLY A 53 -11.59 -11.32 -4.66
C GLY A 53 -10.49 -10.62 -5.48
N ASP A 54 -10.58 -9.31 -5.69
CA ASP A 54 -9.56 -8.56 -6.41
C ASP A 54 -8.27 -8.40 -5.61
N ARG A 55 -7.17 -8.17 -6.33
CA ARG A 55 -5.83 -8.04 -5.79
C ARG A 55 -5.17 -6.74 -6.25
N LEU A 56 -4.68 -5.95 -5.30
CA LEU A 56 -3.78 -4.82 -5.56
C LEU A 56 -2.39 -5.17 -5.03
N THR A 57 -1.39 -5.10 -5.90
CA THR A 57 0.00 -5.38 -5.56
C THR A 57 0.82 -4.11 -5.67
N GLY A 58 1.52 -3.74 -4.59
CA GLY A 58 2.60 -2.76 -4.60
C GLY A 58 3.95 -3.46 -4.72
N ILE A 59 4.78 -3.04 -5.67
CA ILE A 59 6.15 -3.52 -5.88
C ILE A 59 7.12 -2.42 -5.49
N TYR A 60 7.85 -2.62 -4.40
CA TYR A 60 8.85 -1.69 -3.87
C TYR A 60 10.11 -1.73 -4.71
N LEU A 61 10.46 -0.59 -5.30
CA LEU A 61 11.67 -0.37 -6.09
C LEU A 61 12.65 0.48 -5.26
N PRO A 62 13.63 -0.13 -4.58
CA PRO A 62 14.52 0.58 -3.68
C PRO A 62 15.21 1.79 -4.34
N GLY A 63 15.09 2.95 -3.72
CA GLY A 63 15.69 4.20 -4.21
C GLY A 63 14.97 4.85 -5.39
N GLN A 64 13.88 4.26 -5.90
CA GLN A 64 13.12 4.78 -7.05
C GLN A 64 11.68 5.14 -6.67
N GLY A 65 10.94 4.20 -6.08
CA GLY A 65 9.53 4.39 -5.82
C GLY A 65 8.76 3.09 -5.72
N ALA A 66 7.53 3.08 -6.24
CA ALA A 66 6.64 1.93 -6.20
C ALA A 66 5.93 1.72 -7.53
N ARG A 67 5.88 0.48 -8.00
CA ARG A 67 5.04 0.07 -9.14
C ARG A 67 3.80 -0.66 -8.64
N PHE A 68 2.67 -0.44 -9.28
CA PHE A 68 1.39 -1.02 -8.88
C PHE A 68 0.84 -1.96 -9.95
N ALA A 69 0.26 -3.06 -9.50
CA ALA A 69 -0.45 -4.01 -10.33
C ALA A 69 -1.85 -4.29 -9.77
N PHE A 70 -2.85 -4.36 -10.63
CA PHE A 70 -4.20 -4.76 -10.29
C PHE A 70 -4.54 -6.07 -11.01
N ASN A 71 -4.91 -7.10 -10.26
CA ASN A 71 -5.16 -8.45 -10.78
C ASN A 71 -4.04 -8.96 -11.71
N GLY A 72 -2.79 -8.73 -11.30
CA GLY A 72 -1.58 -9.13 -12.04
C GLY A 72 -1.19 -8.23 -13.22
N ARG A 73 -1.97 -7.19 -13.55
CA ARG A 73 -1.66 -6.24 -14.63
C ARG A 73 -1.08 -4.95 -14.07
N ILE A 74 0.05 -4.50 -14.60
CA ILE A 74 0.64 -3.21 -14.19
C ILE A 74 -0.31 -2.07 -14.54
N VAL A 75 -0.69 -1.27 -13.53
CA VAL A 75 -1.54 -0.09 -13.69
C VAL A 75 -0.75 1.20 -13.70
N GLY A 76 0.47 1.20 -13.16
CA GLY A 76 1.42 2.32 -13.27
C GLY A 76 2.44 2.33 -12.14
N GLN A 77 3.12 3.46 -11.95
CA GLN A 77 4.14 3.63 -10.93
C GLN A 77 4.13 5.05 -10.36
N ILE A 78 4.63 5.20 -9.14
CA ILE A 78 4.89 6.47 -8.46
C ILE A 78 6.38 6.49 -8.16
N ASP A 79 7.11 7.34 -8.88
CA ASP A 79 8.57 7.44 -8.85
C ASP A 79 9.05 8.39 -7.72
N ASP A 80 8.63 8.06 -6.48
CA ASP A 80 9.01 8.78 -5.28
C ASP A 80 9.47 7.80 -4.17
N PRO A 81 10.77 7.81 -3.79
CA PRO A 81 11.30 6.92 -2.76
C PRO A 81 10.74 7.19 -1.36
N GLN A 82 10.37 8.44 -1.04
CA GLN A 82 9.76 8.78 0.24
C GLN A 82 8.34 8.21 0.31
N PHE A 83 7.56 8.40 -0.75
CA PHE A 83 6.24 7.77 -0.89
C PHE A 83 6.35 6.26 -0.69
N ALA A 84 7.25 5.60 -1.42
CA ALA A 84 7.39 4.15 -1.33
C ALA A 84 7.77 3.67 0.08
N ARG A 85 8.66 4.38 0.79
CA ARG A 85 8.96 4.02 2.19
C ARG A 85 7.73 4.14 3.09
N LEU A 86 6.96 5.21 2.96
CA LEU A 86 5.77 5.45 3.80
C LEU A 86 4.64 4.49 3.46
N PHE A 87 4.35 4.29 2.18
CA PHE A 87 3.26 3.44 1.70
C PHE A 87 3.45 1.99 2.16
N PHE A 88 4.62 1.38 1.90
CA PHE A 88 4.90 0.02 2.40
C PHE A 88 5.00 -0.01 3.92
N GLY A 89 5.40 1.10 4.53
CA GLY A 89 5.40 1.29 5.98
C GLY A 89 4.03 1.15 6.63
N ILE A 90 2.92 1.42 5.92
CA ILE A 90 1.55 1.21 6.42
C ILE A 90 1.40 -0.21 6.99
N TRP A 91 2.01 -1.21 6.36
CA TRP A 91 1.92 -2.61 6.75
C TRP A 91 3.18 -3.13 7.44
N LEU A 92 4.36 -2.70 6.99
CA LEU A 92 5.62 -3.32 7.41
C LEU A 92 6.27 -2.57 8.59
N ALA A 93 5.95 -1.29 8.79
CA ALA A 93 6.53 -0.52 9.88
C ALA A 93 5.97 -0.96 11.24
N PRO A 94 6.77 -0.90 12.31
CA PRO A 94 6.30 -1.22 13.67
C PRO A 94 5.18 -0.29 14.15
N THR A 95 5.00 0.87 13.54
CA THR A 95 3.94 1.86 13.82
C THR A 95 2.64 1.61 13.05
N THR A 96 2.52 0.47 12.36
CA THR A 96 1.31 0.09 11.62
C THR A 96 0.07 0.07 12.52
N SER A 97 -1.10 0.42 11.97
CA SER A 97 -2.38 0.22 12.64
C SER A 97 -2.82 -1.25 12.68
N GLU A 98 -2.16 -2.13 11.92
CA GLU A 98 -2.54 -3.53 11.72
C GLU A 98 -1.40 -4.49 12.14
N PRO A 99 -1.06 -4.56 13.44
CA PRO A 99 0.10 -5.29 13.93
C PRO A 99 0.04 -6.80 13.66
N GLU A 100 -1.16 -7.40 13.68
CA GLU A 100 -1.34 -8.82 13.34
C GLU A 100 -1.06 -9.10 11.86
N MET A 101 -1.57 -8.25 10.96
CA MET A 101 -1.29 -8.35 9.53
C MET A 101 0.21 -8.17 9.25
N ARG A 102 0.88 -7.26 9.96
CA ARG A 102 2.34 -7.12 9.86
C ARG A 102 3.08 -8.39 10.20
N LEU A 103 2.72 -9.07 11.29
CA LEU A 103 3.36 -10.34 11.66
C LEU A 103 3.15 -11.40 10.56
N SER A 104 1.95 -11.49 9.99
CA SER A 104 1.66 -12.40 8.87
C SER A 104 2.49 -12.08 7.64
N LEU A 105 2.59 -10.80 7.26
CA LEU A 105 3.37 -10.34 6.12
C LEU A 105 4.89 -10.52 6.30
N LEU A 106 5.37 -10.49 7.53
CA LEU A 106 6.78 -10.75 7.87
C LEU A 106 7.08 -12.25 8.06
N GLY A 107 6.09 -13.14 7.95
CA GLY A 107 6.25 -14.56 8.25
C GLY A 107 6.50 -14.86 9.74
N LEU A 108 6.16 -13.91 10.61
CA LEU A 108 6.31 -13.98 12.07
C LEU A 108 4.99 -14.23 12.80
N ALA A 109 3.87 -14.31 12.08
CA ALA A 109 2.63 -14.81 12.66
C ALA A 109 2.86 -16.25 13.12
N ALA A 110 2.48 -16.54 14.36
CA ALA A 110 2.48 -17.90 14.85
C ALA A 110 1.64 -18.74 13.89
N ASN A 111 2.27 -19.66 13.18
CA ASN A 111 1.59 -20.74 12.48
C ASN A 111 0.71 -21.45 13.53
N PRO A 112 -0.64 -21.43 13.45
CA PRO A 112 -1.36 -22.59 13.92
C PRO A 112 -0.93 -23.71 12.98
N SER A 113 -0.01 -24.54 13.46
CA SER A 113 0.37 -25.75 12.75
C SER A 113 -0.89 -26.62 12.60
N ARG A 114 -1.13 -27.05 11.36
CA ARG A 114 -2.03 -28.13 10.88
C ARG A 114 -3.40 -27.72 10.34
#